data_AF-A0A418JIM4-F1
#
_entry.id   AF-A0A418JIM4-F1
#
_cell.length_a   1.000
_cell.length_b   1.000
_cell.length_c   1.000
_cell.angle_alpha   90.00
_cell.angle_beta   90.00
_cell.angle_gamma   90.00
#
_symmetry.space_group_name_H-M   'P 1'
#
loop_
_entity.id
_entity.type
_entity.pdbx_description
1 polymer ?
#
loop_
_entity_poly.entity_id
_entity_poly.type
_entity_poly.pdbx_seq_one_letter_code
_entity_poly.pdbx_strand_id
1 'polypeptide(L)'
;MNLQLLTKLSIASLILTGITGATAVQSISGINNVINAQENHPNAEFFKVKAGDITLDLTSMLNENRLSAKVISERLTELLKAQGEDPKNYSFKFKVKHKGGGGIEGGSGSVEGNPHIGTQTANFDPKVDKIEEFIITKKS
;
A
#
# COMPACT_ATOMS: atom_id res chain seq x y z
N MET A 1 36.59 2.56 28.93
CA MET A 1 36.23 1.70 27.80
C MET A 1 34.73 1.83 27.61
N ASN A 2 34.29 2.58 26.60
CA ASN A 2 32.88 2.94 26.40
C ASN A 2 32.13 1.78 25.73
N LEU A 3 31.11 1.27 26.40
CA LEU A 3 30.26 0.18 25.93
C LEU A 3 28.87 0.75 25.63
N GLN A 4 28.62 1.23 24.41
CA GLN A 4 27.27 1.49 23.91
C GLN A 4 27.20 1.19 22.42
N LEU A 5 27.16 -0.10 22.09
CA LEU A 5 26.80 -0.56 20.75
C LEU A 5 25.27 -0.75 20.71
N LEU A 6 24.53 0.36 20.64
CA LEU A 6 23.13 0.34 20.20
C LEU A 6 23.15 0.03 18.71
N THR A 7 23.09 -1.26 18.39
CA THR A 7 22.84 -1.77 17.05
C THR A 7 21.51 -1.20 16.56
N LYS A 8 21.60 -0.10 15.80
CA LYS A 8 20.52 0.33 14.92
C LYS A 8 20.32 -0.80 13.92
N LEU A 9 19.34 -1.66 14.18
CA LEU A 9 18.83 -2.60 13.21
C LEU A 9 18.17 -1.74 12.12
N SER A 10 18.95 -1.32 11.14
CA SER A 10 18.44 -0.77 9.89
C SER A 10 17.64 -1.91 9.26
N ILE A 11 16.33 -1.95 9.50
CA ILE A 11 15.44 -2.74 8.65
C ILE A 11 15.52 -2.05 7.30
N ALA A 12 16.46 -2.52 6.47
CA ALA A 12 16.42 -2.31 5.05
C ALA A 12 15.13 -2.99 4.60
N SER A 13 14.06 -2.21 4.51
CA SER A 13 12.85 -2.61 3.81
C SER A 13 13.31 -2.98 2.41
N LEU A 14 13.45 -4.28 2.15
CA LEU A 14 13.58 -4.81 0.81
C LEU A 14 12.29 -4.40 0.08
N ILE A 15 12.32 -3.23 -0.57
CA ILE A 15 11.41 -2.94 -1.66
C ILE A 15 11.81 -3.96 -2.72
N LEU A 16 11.11 -5.09 -2.70
CA LEU A 16 11.27 -6.14 -3.69
C LEU A 16 10.83 -5.52 -5.01
N THR A 17 11.79 -5.00 -5.77
CA THR A 17 11.58 -4.58 -7.15
C THR A 17 11.00 -5.78 -7.88
N GLY A 18 9.71 -5.69 -8.18
CA GLY A 18 8.92 -6.77 -8.73
C GLY A 18 9.62 -7.37 -9.93
N ILE A 19 9.86 -8.67 -9.85
CA ILE A 19 10.32 -9.52 -10.94
C ILE A 19 9.46 -9.25 -12.19
N THR A 20 10.09 -8.70 -13.22
CA THR A 20 9.52 -8.57 -14.56
C THR A 20 9.41 -9.98 -15.15
N GLY A 21 8.31 -10.67 -14.82
CA GLY A 21 7.99 -11.98 -15.36
C GLY A 21 7.46 -11.83 -16.79
N ALA A 22 8.36 -11.87 -17.76
CA ALA A 22 8.02 -12.01 -19.17
C ALA A 22 7.13 -13.23 -19.37
N THR A 23 5.86 -13.02 -19.72
CA THR A 23 5.04 -14.05 -20.33
C THR A 23 4.51 -13.49 -21.65
N ALA A 24 4.84 -14.19 -22.73
CA ALA A 24 4.37 -13.89 -24.06
C ALA A 24 2.84 -14.04 -24.11
N VAL A 25 2.11 -12.94 -23.92
CA VAL A 25 0.65 -12.91 -24.07
C VAL A 25 0.35 -12.57 -25.52
N GLN A 26 -0.21 -13.56 -26.23
CA GLN A 26 -0.78 -13.37 -27.56
C GLN A 26 -1.81 -12.25 -27.52
N SER A 27 -1.61 -11.27 -28.41
CA SER A 27 -2.23 -9.95 -28.35
C SER A 27 -3.72 -10.00 -28.69
N ILE A 28 -4.56 -10.11 -27.66
CA ILE A 28 -5.98 -9.77 -27.75
C ILE A 28 -6.07 -8.28 -27.42
N SER A 29 -6.52 -7.45 -28.36
CA SER A 29 -6.49 -5.96 -28.25
C SER A 29 -7.13 -5.39 -26.98
N GLY A 30 -8.06 -6.12 -26.33
CA GLY A 30 -8.65 -5.73 -25.04
C GLY A 30 -7.74 -5.97 -23.84
N ILE A 31 -6.90 -7.00 -23.85
CA ILE A 31 -5.99 -7.36 -22.75
C ILE A 31 -4.79 -6.41 -22.71
N ASN A 32 -4.21 -6.08 -23.87
CA ASN A 32 -3.09 -5.14 -23.94
C ASN A 32 -3.44 -3.75 -23.38
N ASN A 33 -4.67 -3.29 -23.57
CA ASN A 33 -5.07 -1.97 -23.08
C ASN A 33 -5.22 -1.95 -21.55
N VAL A 34 -5.68 -3.05 -20.94
CA VAL A 34 -5.78 -3.21 -19.48
C VAL A 34 -4.39 -3.37 -18.85
N ILE A 35 -3.49 -4.14 -19.48
CA ILE A 35 -2.11 -4.32 -19.01
C ILE A 35 -1.36 -2.98 -19.09
N ASN A 36 -1.44 -2.25 -20.22
CA ASN A 36 -0.83 -0.92 -20.35
C ASN A 36 -1.41 0.09 -19.34
N ALA A 37 -2.71 0.03 -19.03
CA ALA A 37 -3.30 0.92 -18.04
C ALA A 37 -2.82 0.62 -16.61
N GLN A 38 -2.51 -0.65 -16.31
CA GLN A 38 -1.90 -1.05 -15.05
C GLN A 38 -0.42 -0.71 -14.97
N GLU A 39 0.35 -0.87 -16.05
CA GLU A 39 1.78 -0.50 -16.10
C GLU A 39 1.99 1.02 -16.04
N ASN A 40 1.11 1.81 -16.64
CA ASN A 40 1.18 3.28 -16.61
C ASN A 40 0.53 3.90 -15.36
N HIS A 41 0.04 3.07 -14.42
CA HIS A 41 -0.57 3.56 -13.19
C HIS A 41 0.49 4.22 -12.29
N PRO A 42 0.24 5.43 -11.74
CA PRO A 42 1.24 6.14 -10.94
C PRO A 42 1.68 5.38 -9.68
N ASN A 43 0.89 4.38 -9.28
CA ASN A 43 1.06 3.57 -8.08
C ASN A 43 1.20 2.07 -8.37
N ALA A 44 1.58 1.68 -9.59
CA ALA A 44 1.71 0.26 -9.97
C ALA A 44 2.64 -0.54 -9.04
N GLU A 45 3.67 0.12 -8.49
CA GLU A 45 4.62 -0.47 -7.53
C GLU A 45 3.96 -0.91 -6.21
N PHE A 46 2.79 -0.37 -5.87
CA PHE A 46 2.04 -0.69 -4.65
C PHE A 46 0.89 -1.68 -4.87
N PHE A 47 0.68 -2.18 -6.09
CA PHE A 47 -0.38 -3.17 -6.35
C PHE A 47 -0.19 -4.46 -5.57
N LYS A 48 1.04 -4.83 -5.22
CA LYS A 48 1.32 -5.97 -4.34
C LYS A 48 2.25 -5.52 -3.22
N VAL A 49 1.75 -5.56 -1.99
CA VAL A 49 2.50 -5.11 -0.80
C VAL A 49 2.65 -6.26 0.18
N LYS A 50 3.85 -6.41 0.75
CA LYS A 50 4.09 -7.35 1.86
C LYS A 50 3.55 -6.78 3.17
N ALA A 51 2.90 -7.64 3.94
CA ALA A 51 2.42 -7.35 5.28
C ALA A 51 2.88 -8.50 6.22
N GLY A 52 4.12 -8.40 6.71
CA GLY A 52 4.78 -9.54 7.37
C GLY A 52 5.09 -10.64 6.36
N ASP A 53 4.61 -11.87 6.62
CA ASP A 53 4.86 -13.05 5.79
C ASP A 53 3.87 -13.21 4.62
N ILE A 54 2.82 -12.39 4.59
CA ILE A 54 1.80 -12.43 3.53
C ILE A 54 1.99 -11.29 2.52
N THR A 55 1.45 -11.49 1.31
CA THR A 55 1.39 -10.45 0.27
C THR A 55 -0.07 -10.09 0.01
N LEU A 56 -0.41 -8.82 0.12
CA LEU A 56 -1.74 -8.28 -0.17
C LEU A 56 -1.79 -7.71 -1.57
N ASP A 57 -2.87 -8.02 -2.29
CA ASP A 57 -3.17 -7.43 -3.59
C ASP A 57 -4.06 -6.19 -3.41
N LEU A 58 -3.49 -5.03 -3.71
CA LEU A 58 -4.13 -3.71 -3.62
C LEU A 58 -4.63 -3.21 -4.97
N THR A 59 -4.52 -4.00 -6.04
CA THR A 59 -4.84 -3.58 -7.42
C THR A 59 -6.25 -3.02 -7.53
N SER A 60 -7.25 -3.71 -6.97
CA SER A 60 -8.64 -3.25 -7.02
C SER A 60 -8.83 -1.92 -6.26
N MET A 61 -8.20 -1.78 -5.10
CA MET A 61 -8.27 -0.55 -4.28
C MET A 61 -7.60 0.63 -4.98
N LEU A 62 -6.42 0.43 -5.56
CA LEU A 62 -5.67 1.48 -6.24
C LEU A 62 -6.25 1.86 -7.61
N ASN A 63 -7.19 1.07 -8.14
CA ASN A 63 -7.98 1.42 -9.32
C ASN A 63 -9.33 2.09 -8.98
N GLU A 64 -9.58 2.45 -7.72
CA GLU A 64 -10.72 3.29 -7.37
C GLU A 64 -10.46 4.76 -7.77
N ASN A 65 -11.52 5.57 -7.90
CA ASN A 65 -11.37 6.99 -8.27
C ASN A 65 -11.10 7.88 -7.04
N ARG A 66 -11.24 7.34 -5.82
CA ARG A 66 -11.14 8.11 -4.59
C ARG A 66 -10.87 7.19 -3.40
N LEU A 67 -9.76 7.41 -2.74
CA LEU A 67 -9.38 6.72 -1.51
C LEU A 67 -9.25 7.72 -0.36
N SER A 68 -9.52 7.24 0.85
CA SER A 68 -9.26 7.93 2.11
C SER A 68 -8.62 6.94 3.09
N ALA A 69 -8.05 7.45 4.19
CA ALA A 69 -7.50 6.59 5.25
C ALA A 69 -8.53 5.57 5.77
N LYS A 70 -9.79 5.99 5.91
CA LYS A 70 -10.91 5.14 6.32
C LYS A 70 -11.16 4.01 5.32
N VAL A 71 -11.27 4.34 4.03
CA VAL A 71 -11.50 3.33 2.97
C VAL A 71 -10.31 2.37 2.90
N ILE A 72 -9.07 2.86 3.00
CA ILE A 72 -7.87 2.00 3.02
C ILE A 72 -7.92 1.04 4.20
N SER A 73 -8.24 1.54 5.41
CA SER A 73 -8.38 0.72 6.61
C SER A 73 -9.44 -0.38 6.44
N GLU A 74 -10.63 -0.03 5.93
CA GLU A 74 -11.72 -0.99 5.66
C GLU A 74 -11.29 -2.07 4.65
N ARG A 75 -10.64 -1.67 3.55
CA ARG A 75 -10.12 -2.61 2.53
C ARG A 75 -9.02 -3.51 3.07
N LEU A 76 -8.08 -2.96 3.84
CA LEU A 76 -7.04 -3.76 4.48
C LEU A 76 -7.61 -4.75 5.49
N THR A 77 -8.65 -4.38 6.25
CA THR A 77 -9.38 -5.29 7.13
C THR A 77 -9.98 -6.47 6.34
N GLU A 78 -10.63 -6.20 5.21
CA GLU A 78 -11.20 -7.23 4.33
C GLU A 78 -10.11 -8.16 3.77
N LEU A 79 -9.03 -7.58 3.23
CA LEU A 79 -7.93 -8.32 2.62
C LEU A 79 -7.18 -9.20 3.64
N LEU A 80 -6.91 -8.68 4.84
CA LEU A 80 -6.26 -9.45 5.90
C LEU A 80 -7.14 -10.59 6.39
N LYS A 81 -8.43 -10.35 6.62
CA LYS A 81 -9.40 -11.40 7.00
C LYS A 81 -9.50 -12.48 5.93
N ALA A 82 -9.49 -12.11 4.65
CA ALA A 82 -9.50 -13.06 3.53
C ALA A 82 -8.24 -13.94 3.48
N GLN A 83 -7.11 -13.46 4.00
CA GLN A 83 -5.86 -14.23 4.15
C GLN A 83 -5.77 -15.00 5.47
N GLY A 84 -6.81 -14.97 6.31
CA GLY A 84 -6.83 -15.63 7.61
C GLY A 84 -6.04 -14.92 8.72
N GLU A 85 -5.65 -13.67 8.50
CA GLU A 85 -4.95 -12.83 9.47
C GLU A 85 -5.94 -12.00 10.31
N ASP A 86 -5.56 -11.66 11.55
CA ASP A 86 -6.31 -10.73 12.39
C ASP A 86 -5.88 -9.27 12.12
N PRO A 87 -6.73 -8.42 11.54
CA PRO A 87 -6.38 -7.04 11.20
C PRO A 87 -5.96 -6.18 12.39
N LYS A 88 -6.34 -6.54 13.62
CA LYS A 88 -5.92 -5.82 14.84
C LYS A 88 -4.41 -5.90 15.06
N ASN A 89 -3.80 -6.99 14.58
CA ASN A 89 -2.36 -7.22 14.63
C ASN A 89 -1.61 -6.46 13.53
N TYR A 90 -2.26 -5.59 12.77
CA TYR A 90 -1.61 -4.82 11.70
C TYR A 90 -1.75 -3.32 11.91
N SER A 91 -0.72 -2.60 11.49
CA SER A 91 -0.76 -1.15 11.30
C SER A 91 -0.35 -0.82 9.87
N PHE A 92 -0.82 0.32 9.38
CA PHE A 92 -0.39 0.85 8.10
C PHE A 92 -0.01 2.32 8.22
N LYS A 93 0.91 2.74 7.35
CA LYS A 93 1.31 4.13 7.16
C LYS A 93 1.24 4.42 5.68
N PHE A 94 0.72 5.59 5.32
CA PHE A 94 0.65 6.00 3.92
C PHE A 94 0.96 7.49 3.77
N LYS A 95 1.65 7.82 2.67
CA LYS A 95 1.93 9.20 2.26
C LYS A 95 1.60 9.36 0.80
N VAL A 96 0.83 10.39 0.48
CA VAL A 96 0.38 10.71 -0.87
C VAL A 96 0.76 12.13 -1.21
N LYS A 97 1.27 12.32 -2.43
CA LYS A 97 1.54 13.60 -3.04
C LYS A 97 0.54 13.87 -4.15
N HIS A 98 -0.18 14.98 -4.05
CA HIS A 98 -1.12 15.37 -5.08
C HIS A 98 -0.39 15.91 -6.30
N LYS A 99 -0.92 15.63 -7.49
CA LYS A 99 -0.32 16.11 -8.77
C LYS A 99 -0.22 17.64 -8.84
N GLY A 100 -1.14 18.36 -8.18
CA GLY A 100 -1.18 19.83 -8.12
C GLY A 100 -0.35 20.49 -7.02
N GLY A 101 0.42 19.70 -6.24
CA GLY A 101 1.09 20.17 -5.03
C GLY A 101 0.25 19.96 -3.76
N GLY A 102 0.91 19.97 -2.60
CA GLY A 102 0.32 19.49 -1.34
C GLY A 102 0.31 17.96 -1.25
N GLY A 103 -0.10 17.43 -0.11
CA GLY A 103 -0.12 15.98 0.12
C GLY A 103 -0.90 15.59 1.36
N ILE A 104 -1.19 14.30 1.46
CA ILE A 104 -1.80 13.67 2.63
C ILE A 104 -0.73 12.83 3.28
N GLU A 105 -0.44 13.11 4.55
CA GLU A 105 0.41 12.25 5.36
C GLU A 105 -0.46 11.57 6.42
N GLY A 106 -0.69 10.28 6.22
CA GLY A 106 -1.28 9.43 7.23
C GLY A 106 -0.19 8.93 8.17
N GLY A 107 -0.23 9.38 9.43
CA GLY A 107 0.58 8.77 10.48
C GLY A 107 0.28 7.28 10.63
N SER A 108 1.22 6.51 11.20
CA SER A 108 1.03 5.07 11.41
C SER A 108 -0.23 4.81 12.24
N GLY A 109 -1.23 4.17 11.63
CA GLY A 109 -2.52 3.86 12.25
C GLY A 109 -2.74 2.35 12.30
N SER A 110 -3.43 1.87 13.33
CA SER A 110 -3.92 0.48 13.33
C SER A 110 -4.87 0.27 12.14
N VAL A 111 -4.77 -0.90 11.48
CA VAL A 111 -5.70 -1.27 10.41
C VAL A 111 -7.13 -1.38 10.96
N GLU A 112 -7.31 -2.07 12.09
CA GLU A 112 -8.58 -2.14 12.82
C GLU A 112 -8.41 -1.60 14.25
N GLY A 113 -9.46 -0.95 14.78
CA GLY A 113 -9.49 -0.49 16.17
C GLY A 113 -8.89 0.89 16.43
N ASN A 114 -8.51 1.66 15.40
CA ASN A 114 -8.17 3.08 15.57
C ASN A 114 -9.42 3.97 15.46
N PRO A 115 -9.95 4.53 16.56
CA PRO A 115 -11.15 5.37 16.52
C PRO A 115 -10.94 6.67 15.73
N HIS A 116 -9.69 7.07 15.51
CA HIS A 116 -9.33 8.28 14.76
C HIS A 116 -9.08 8.01 13.26
N ILE A 117 -9.19 6.77 12.78
CA ILE A 117 -9.03 6.50 11.34
C ILE A 117 -10.22 7.04 10.54
N GLY A 118 -11.40 7.02 11.16
CA GLY A 118 -12.62 7.59 10.60
C GLY A 118 -12.65 9.12 10.58
N THR A 119 -11.75 9.79 11.32
CA THR A 119 -11.66 11.27 11.35
C THR A 119 -10.72 11.81 10.27
N GLN A 120 -9.91 10.95 9.64
CA GLN A 120 -9.10 11.30 8.48
C GLN A 120 -9.95 11.25 7.20
N THR A 121 -10.54 12.38 6.85
CA THR A 121 -11.42 12.56 5.68
C THR A 121 -10.70 13.07 4.44
N ALA A 122 -9.38 13.31 4.51
CA ALA A 122 -8.59 13.69 3.36
C ALA A 122 -8.65 12.58 2.30
N ASN A 123 -9.06 12.94 1.10
CA ASN A 123 -9.23 12.02 -0.01
C ASN A 123 -8.19 12.29 -1.09
N PHE A 124 -7.75 11.24 -1.77
CA PHE A 124 -6.88 11.33 -2.95
C PHE A 124 -7.39 10.41 -4.06
N ASP A 125 -7.00 10.69 -5.30
CA ASP A 125 -7.31 9.85 -6.45
C ASP A 125 -6.07 9.00 -6.77
N PRO A 126 -6.04 7.69 -6.50
CA PRO A 126 -4.87 6.85 -6.74
C PRO A 126 -4.53 6.70 -8.23
N LYS A 127 -5.40 7.10 -9.17
CA LYS A 127 -5.09 7.11 -10.60
C LYS A 127 -4.34 8.35 -11.06
N VAL A 128 -4.34 9.40 -10.24
CA VAL A 128 -3.75 10.70 -10.57
C VAL A 128 -2.65 11.09 -9.59
N ASP A 129 -2.88 10.86 -8.31
CA ASP A 129 -1.96 11.18 -7.21
C ASP A 129 -0.95 10.06 -7.00
N LYS A 130 0.25 10.42 -6.52
CA LYS A 130 1.34 9.46 -6.29
C LYS A 130 1.47 9.12 -4.81
N ILE A 131 1.47 7.84 -4.50
CA ILE A 131 1.85 7.29 -3.21
C ILE A 131 3.37 7.35 -3.11
N GLU A 132 3.88 8.02 -2.08
CA GLU A 132 5.31 8.10 -1.80
C GLU A 132 5.76 7.05 -0.77
N GLU A 133 4.85 6.66 0.12
CA GLU A 133 5.09 5.66 1.14
C GLU A 133 3.80 4.87 1.37
N PHE A 134 3.90 3.54 1.36
CA PHE A 134 2.81 2.66 1.79
C PHE A 134 3.41 1.44 2.45
N ILE A 135 3.25 1.37 3.77
CA ILE A 135 3.87 0.34 4.60
C ILE A 135 2.78 -0.31 5.43
N ILE A 136 2.76 -1.64 5.44
CA ILE A 136 1.91 -2.43 6.33
C ILE A 136 2.83 -3.25 7.25
N THR A 137 2.64 -3.09 8.56
CA THR A 137 3.48 -3.72 9.57
C THR A 137 2.63 -4.65 10.44
N LYS A 138 3.08 -5.90 10.60
CA LYS A 138 2.54 -6.81 11.62
C LYS A 138 3.07 -6.37 12.99
N LYS A 139 2.16 -6.07 13.91
CA LYS A 139 2.43 -5.79 15.32
C LYS A 139 2.85 -7.11 15.96
N SER A 140 3.98 -7.09 16.65
CA SER A 140 4.49 -8.21 17.45
C SER A 140 3.80 -8.28 18.81
#